data_AF-A0A7Z9WCU9-F1
#
_entry.id   AF-A0A7Z9WCU9-F1
#
_cell.length_a   1.000
_cell.length_b   1.000
_cell.length_c   1.000
_cell.angle_alpha   90.00
_cell.angle_beta   90.00
_cell.angle_gamma   90.00
#
_symmetry.space_group_name_H-M   'P 1'
#
loop_
_entity.id
_entity.type
_entity.pdbx_description
1 polymer ?
#
loop_
_entity_poly.entity_id
_entity_poly.type
_entity_poly.pdbx_seq_one_letter_code
_entity_poly.pdbx_strand_id
1 'polypeptide(L)'
;MSYEWDLSSLYSGPDDPAILRDLEAALRMAETLSKGFKQAPLNDPYELLALIKEYEGCISLALQAYIYSELYYYLHLTDATSQKLYRWVREIWIELRERLMKVKAWLSARETIPRTWFETCPSLGAYKHWFEKSATFAPYNPREAQGVSELKDLFKQREELLGRYHQLCSNIRTDGGLSLNEALSLMNDSTAPFRDKIYANLLDMVKEQKEEFAHIL
;
A
#
# COMPACT_ATOMS: atom_id res chain seq x y z
N MET A 1 -15.38 -25.24 -0.71
CA MET A 1 -14.75 -24.52 -1.83
C MET A 1 -14.06 -23.31 -1.22
N SER A 2 -12.73 -23.27 -1.14
CA SER A 2 -12.04 -22.04 -0.73
C SER A 2 -12.07 -21.08 -1.92
N TYR A 3 -12.61 -19.88 -1.69
CA TYR A 3 -12.50 -18.76 -2.63
C TYR A 3 -11.17 -18.07 -2.34
N GLU A 4 -10.07 -18.61 -2.85
CA GLU A 4 -8.79 -17.90 -2.85
C GLU A 4 -8.74 -16.95 -4.06
N TRP A 5 -8.24 -15.74 -3.84
CA TRP A 5 -8.03 -14.79 -4.94
C TRP A 5 -6.91 -15.30 -5.85
N ASP A 6 -7.18 -15.38 -7.14
CA ASP A 6 -6.17 -15.73 -8.14
C ASP A 6 -5.25 -14.53 -8.41
N LEU A 7 -4.02 -14.62 -7.90
CA LEU A 7 -2.99 -13.59 -8.07
C LEU A 7 -2.08 -13.83 -9.29
N SER A 8 -2.31 -14.91 -10.06
CA SER A 8 -1.45 -15.29 -11.20
C SER A 8 -1.41 -14.25 -12.32
N SER A 9 -2.44 -13.39 -12.39
CA SER A 9 -2.49 -12.24 -13.29
C SER A 9 -1.45 -11.15 -12.99
N LEU A 10 -0.91 -11.12 -11.77
CA LEU A 10 0.15 -10.19 -11.36
C LEU A 10 1.52 -10.88 -11.48
N TYR A 11 1.69 -12.02 -10.80
CA TYR A 11 2.93 -12.80 -10.81
C TYR A 11 2.60 -14.28 -10.63
N SER A 12 3.43 -15.15 -11.18
CA SER A 12 3.24 -16.61 -11.18
C SER A 12 3.39 -17.23 -9.79
N GLY A 13 4.03 -16.53 -8.86
CA GLY A 13 4.32 -16.99 -7.51
C GLY A 13 5.28 -16.06 -6.76
N PRO A 14 5.57 -16.32 -5.48
CA PRO A 14 6.43 -15.45 -4.65
C PRO A 14 7.89 -15.41 -5.11
N ASP A 15 8.32 -16.42 -5.87
CA ASP A 15 9.67 -16.53 -6.45
C ASP A 15 9.71 -16.11 -7.93
N ASP A 16 8.64 -15.49 -8.45
CA ASP A 16 8.62 -15.02 -9.84
C ASP A 16 9.73 -13.98 -10.07
N PRO A 17 10.68 -14.22 -10.99
CA PRO A 17 11.79 -13.30 -11.23
C PRO A 17 11.34 -11.94 -11.78
N ALA A 18 10.13 -11.83 -12.31
CA ALA A 18 9.56 -10.55 -12.74
C ALA A 18 9.41 -9.57 -11.57
N ILE A 19 9.16 -10.04 -10.34
CA ILE A 19 9.06 -9.17 -9.15
C ILE A 19 10.35 -8.39 -8.95
N LEU A 20 11.49 -9.10 -8.93
CA LEU A 20 12.80 -8.49 -8.78
C LEU A 20 13.10 -7.54 -9.95
N ARG A 21 12.85 -7.99 -11.18
CA ARG A 21 13.09 -7.19 -12.38
C ARG A 21 12.33 -5.86 -12.35
N ASP A 22 11.05 -5.89 -12.01
CA ASP A 22 10.18 -4.72 -12.02
C ASP A 22 10.56 -3.73 -10.90
N LEU A 23 10.87 -4.25 -9.72
CA LEU A 23 11.35 -3.45 -8.58
C LEU A 23 12.69 -2.77 -8.87
N GLU A 24 13.66 -3.50 -9.43
CA GLU A 24 14.94 -2.90 -9.82
C GLU A 24 14.78 -1.88 -10.95
N ALA A 25 13.91 -2.14 -11.92
CA ALA A 25 13.62 -1.19 -12.99
C ALA A 25 13.02 0.11 -12.42
N ALA A 26 12.04 -0.01 -11.51
CA ALA A 26 11.46 1.14 -10.82
C ALA A 26 12.50 1.94 -10.04
N LEU A 27 13.39 1.27 -9.28
CA LEU A 27 14.46 1.93 -8.53
C LEU A 27 15.46 2.64 -9.46
N ARG A 28 15.85 2.04 -10.58
CA ARG A 28 16.75 2.66 -11.57
C ARG A 28 16.11 3.89 -12.22
N MET A 29 14.83 3.81 -12.58
CA MET A 29 14.09 4.93 -13.14
C MET A 29 13.97 6.07 -12.12
N ALA A 30 13.60 5.75 -10.87
CA ALA A 30 13.49 6.75 -9.82
C ALA A 30 14.83 7.40 -9.46
N GLU A 31 15.93 6.63 -9.49
CA GLU A 31 17.28 7.18 -9.31
C GLU A 31 17.64 8.18 -10.40
N THR A 32 17.39 7.80 -11.66
CA THR A 32 17.66 8.64 -12.82
C THR A 32 16.84 9.92 -12.75
N LEU A 33 15.55 9.79 -12.48
CA LEU A 33 14.63 10.91 -12.33
C LEU A 33 15.05 11.82 -11.17
N SER A 34 15.35 11.26 -9.98
CA SER A 34 15.74 12.04 -8.80
C SER A 34 17.06 12.80 -9.00
N LYS A 35 18.05 12.18 -9.66
CA LYS A 35 19.34 12.82 -9.98
C LYS A 35 19.21 13.89 -11.06
N GLY A 36 18.38 13.65 -12.08
CA GLY A 36 18.13 14.59 -13.17
C GLY A 36 17.22 15.75 -12.75
N PHE A 37 16.42 15.55 -11.71
CA PHE A 37 15.45 16.53 -11.25
C PHE A 37 16.13 17.76 -10.65
N LYS A 38 16.08 18.86 -11.40
CA LYS A 38 16.36 20.20 -10.91
C LYS A 38 15.03 20.91 -10.71
N GLN A 39 14.90 21.65 -9.60
CA GLN A 39 13.78 22.56 -9.35
C GLN A 39 13.86 23.81 -10.26
N ALA A 40 14.08 23.60 -11.56
CA ALA A 40 14.09 24.66 -12.55
C ALA A 40 12.66 24.94 -13.02
N PRO A 41 12.36 26.17 -13.45
CA PRO A 41 11.08 26.42 -14.10
C PRO A 41 10.98 25.55 -15.35
N LEU A 42 9.89 24.80 -15.45
CA LEU A 42 9.50 24.19 -16.71
C LEU A 42 9.14 25.30 -17.68
N ASN A 43 9.51 25.15 -18.95
CA ASN A 43 9.33 26.20 -19.95
C ASN A 43 8.04 26.01 -20.76
N ASP A 44 7.51 24.78 -20.80
CA ASP A 44 6.31 24.44 -21.56
C ASP A 44 5.51 23.27 -20.93
N PRO A 45 4.22 23.10 -21.29
CA PRO A 45 3.35 22.05 -20.72
C PRO A 45 3.75 20.62 -21.08
N TYR A 46 4.53 20.38 -22.13
CA TYR A 46 4.99 19.05 -22.52
C TYR A 46 6.13 18.56 -21.63
N GLU A 47 7.01 19.45 -21.17
CA GLU A 47 8.01 19.10 -20.15
C GLU A 47 7.34 18.64 -18.85
N LEU A 48 6.25 19.29 -18.44
CA LEU A 48 5.47 18.89 -17.26
C LEU A 48 4.81 17.53 -17.46
N LEU A 49 4.21 17.31 -18.63
CA LEU A 49 3.59 16.03 -18.96
C LEU A 49 4.62 14.90 -18.95
N ALA A 50 5.81 15.12 -19.52
CA ALA A 50 6.90 14.14 -19.51
C ALA A 50 7.32 13.80 -18.07
N LEU A 51 7.52 14.81 -17.21
CA LEU A 51 7.85 14.61 -15.81
C LEU A 51 6.78 13.80 -15.06
N ILE A 52 5.50 14.10 -15.28
CA ILE A 52 4.38 13.35 -14.68
C ILE A 52 4.44 11.88 -15.14
N LYS A 53 4.62 11.65 -16.45
CA LYS A 53 4.66 10.29 -17.01
C LYS A 53 5.85 9.48 -16.50
N GLU A 54 7.02 10.09 -16.37
CA GLU A 54 8.19 9.44 -15.78
C GLU A 54 7.95 9.08 -14.30
N TYR A 55 7.39 10.01 -13.52
CA TYR A 55 7.03 9.77 -12.13
C TYR A 55 5.99 8.64 -11.97
N GLU A 56 4.92 8.65 -12.78
CA GLU A 56 3.91 7.61 -12.80
C GLU A 56 4.48 6.26 -13.23
N GLY A 57 5.38 6.25 -14.22
CA GLY A 57 6.05 5.05 -14.69
C GLY A 57 6.88 4.39 -13.60
N CYS A 58 7.64 5.17 -12.83
CA CYS A 58 8.41 4.67 -11.69
C CYS A 58 7.50 3.97 -10.66
N ILE A 59 6.38 4.60 -10.32
CA ILE A 59 5.44 4.08 -9.31
C ILE A 59 4.71 2.84 -9.83
N SER A 60 4.21 2.89 -11.05
CA SER A 60 3.35 1.85 -11.62
C SER A 60 4.05 0.50 -11.69
N LEU A 61 5.34 0.49 -12.04
CA LEU A 61 6.14 -0.73 -12.09
C LEU A 61 6.28 -1.42 -10.72
N ALA A 62 6.60 -0.66 -9.68
CA ALA A 62 6.75 -1.24 -8.34
C ALA A 62 5.41 -1.49 -7.64
N LEU A 63 4.34 -0.78 -8.04
CA LEU A 63 3.03 -0.89 -7.41
C LEU A 63 2.43 -2.29 -7.58
N GLN A 64 2.64 -2.94 -8.72
CA GLN A 64 2.16 -4.30 -8.95
C GLN A 64 2.81 -5.29 -7.99
N ALA A 65 4.15 -5.26 -7.87
CA ALA A 65 4.89 -6.07 -6.91
C ALA A 65 4.47 -5.78 -5.46
N TYR A 66 4.27 -4.50 -5.12
CA TYR A 66 3.80 -4.10 -3.80
C TYR A 66 2.43 -4.70 -3.47
N ILE A 67 1.43 -4.48 -4.34
CA ILE A 67 0.07 -5.03 -4.16
C ILE A 67 0.11 -6.55 -4.10
N TYR A 68 0.83 -7.20 -5.01
CA TYR A 68 0.98 -8.65 -5.00
C TYR A 68 1.54 -9.16 -3.65
N SER A 69 2.61 -8.55 -3.16
CA SER A 69 3.24 -8.96 -1.90
C SER A 69 2.32 -8.78 -0.68
N GLU A 70 1.53 -7.71 -0.65
CA GLU A 70 0.54 -7.45 0.40
C GLU A 70 -0.55 -8.53 0.35
N LEU A 71 -1.15 -8.76 -0.82
CA LEU A 71 -2.23 -9.75 -0.99
C LEU A 71 -1.75 -11.17 -0.70
N TYR A 72 -0.58 -11.55 -1.23
CA TYR A 72 0.02 -12.86 -1.00
C TYR A 72 0.31 -13.08 0.50
N TYR A 73 0.80 -12.06 1.20
CA TYR A 73 0.98 -12.12 2.65
C TYR A 73 -0.34 -12.33 3.41
N TYR A 74 -1.41 -11.60 3.08
CA TYR A 74 -2.70 -11.76 3.77
C TYR A 74 -3.36 -13.13 3.51
N LEU A 75 -3.07 -13.77 2.39
CA LEU A 75 -3.52 -15.15 2.11
C LEU A 75 -2.68 -16.20 2.85
N HIS A 76 -1.43 -15.88 3.21
CA HIS A 76 -0.46 -16.83 3.75
C HIS A 76 0.28 -16.30 4.98
N LEU A 77 -0.44 -15.75 5.97
CA LEU A 77 0.15 -15.03 7.12
C LEU A 77 1.18 -15.83 7.93
N THR A 78 1.06 -17.16 7.98
CA THR A 78 1.97 -18.05 8.72
C THR A 78 3.14 -18.59 7.87
N ASP A 79 3.15 -18.32 6.57
CA ASP A 79 4.20 -18.80 5.66
C ASP A 79 5.45 -17.90 5.73
N ALA A 80 6.63 -18.52 5.86
CA ALA A 80 7.89 -17.80 5.96
C ALA A 80 8.27 -17.09 4.65
N THR A 81 7.88 -17.68 3.51
CA THR A 81 8.15 -17.12 2.17
C THR A 81 7.33 -15.85 1.95
N SER A 82 6.04 -15.88 2.29
CA SER A 82 5.14 -14.72 2.23
C SER A 82 5.65 -13.55 3.08
N GLN A 83 6.07 -13.82 4.33
CA GLN A 83 6.61 -12.80 5.24
C GLN A 83 7.92 -12.19 4.72
N LYS A 84 8.79 -13.02 4.13
CA LYS A 84 10.05 -12.57 3.54
C LYS A 84 9.79 -11.67 2.34
N LEU A 85 8.94 -12.11 1.41
CA LEU A 85 8.55 -11.34 0.23
C LEU A 85 7.94 -9.99 0.63
N TYR A 86 6.98 -10.02 1.55
CA TYR A 86 6.32 -8.85 2.08
C TYR A 86 7.30 -7.79 2.60
N ARG A 87 8.20 -8.17 3.51
CA ARG A 87 9.19 -7.25 4.09
C ARG A 87 10.11 -6.67 3.02
N TRP A 88 10.64 -7.54 2.16
CA TRP A 88 11.60 -7.14 1.13
C TRP A 88 10.99 -6.17 0.10
N VAL A 89 9.81 -6.48 -0.44
CA VAL A 89 9.12 -5.61 -1.39
C VAL A 89 8.76 -4.27 -0.74
N ARG A 90 8.35 -4.30 0.53
CA ARG A 90 8.00 -3.09 1.29
C ARG A 90 9.20 -2.18 1.53
N GLU A 91 10.36 -2.74 1.84
CA GLU A 91 11.62 -1.98 1.97
C GLU A 91 11.95 -1.24 0.66
N ILE A 92 11.90 -1.95 -0.47
CA ILE A 92 12.14 -1.35 -1.79
C ILE A 92 11.08 -0.28 -2.11
N TRP A 93 9.81 -0.52 -1.79
CA TRP A 93 8.73 0.45 -2.00
C TRP A 93 8.94 1.74 -1.21
N ILE A 94 9.41 1.63 0.04
CA ILE A 94 9.75 2.80 0.87
C ILE A 94 10.91 3.56 0.23
N GLU A 95 11.99 2.86 -0.13
CA GLU A 95 13.16 3.46 -0.77
C GLU A 95 12.80 4.19 -2.07
N LEU A 96 12.00 3.56 -2.94
CA LEU A 96 11.49 4.16 -4.17
C LEU A 96 10.76 5.47 -3.89
N ARG A 97 9.84 5.48 -2.93
CA ARG A 97 9.07 6.68 -2.57
C ARG A 97 9.93 7.77 -1.95
N GLU A 98 10.99 7.41 -1.23
CA GLU A 98 11.95 8.37 -0.70
C GLU A 98 12.75 9.04 -1.82
N ARG A 99 13.23 8.27 -2.81
CA ARG A 99 13.93 8.81 -3.99
C ARG A 99 13.05 9.78 -4.79
N LEU A 100 11.76 9.46 -4.95
CA LEU A 100 10.79 10.28 -5.67
C LEU A 100 10.20 11.44 -4.86
N MET A 101 10.53 11.56 -3.58
CA MET A 101 9.84 12.46 -2.67
C MET A 101 9.93 13.93 -3.10
N LYS A 102 11.12 14.38 -3.54
CA LYS A 102 11.33 15.77 -3.99
C LYS A 102 10.50 16.09 -5.24
N VAL A 103 10.45 15.15 -6.18
CA VAL A 103 9.65 15.28 -7.42
C VAL A 103 8.17 15.38 -7.08
N LYS A 104 7.67 14.48 -6.22
CA LYS A 104 6.28 14.50 -5.76
C LYS A 104 5.92 15.83 -5.07
N ALA A 105 6.79 16.32 -4.18
CA ALA A 105 6.57 17.58 -3.48
C ALA A 105 6.48 18.75 -4.46
N TRP A 106 7.40 18.82 -5.42
CA TRP A 106 7.38 19.85 -6.45
C TRP A 106 6.13 19.78 -7.34
N LEU A 107 5.73 18.58 -7.79
CA LEU A 107 4.47 18.39 -8.53
C LEU A 107 3.23 18.78 -7.69
N SER A 108 3.31 18.67 -6.37
CA SER A 108 2.19 19.07 -5.49
C SER A 108 2.13 20.59 -5.26
N ALA A 109 3.24 21.30 -5.47
CA ALA A 109 3.37 22.75 -5.32
C ALA A 109 2.80 23.51 -6.52
N ARG A 110 1.47 23.47 -6.65
CA ARG A 110 0.67 24.00 -7.77
C ARG A 110 0.99 25.44 -8.17
N GLU A 111 1.43 26.29 -7.24
CA GLU A 111 1.76 27.70 -7.49
C GLU A 111 2.86 27.89 -8.55
N THR A 112 3.67 26.85 -8.77
CA THR A 112 4.77 26.86 -9.75
C THR A 112 4.33 26.54 -11.18
N ILE A 113 3.07 26.15 -11.41
CA ILE A 113 2.58 25.67 -12.71
C ILE A 113 1.50 26.61 -13.28
N PRO A 114 1.70 27.17 -14.48
CA PRO A 114 0.71 28.05 -15.12
C PRO A 114 -0.65 27.36 -15.35
N ARG A 115 -1.75 27.98 -14.92
CA ARG A 115 -3.10 27.41 -15.08
C ARG A 115 -3.48 27.17 -16.55
N THR A 116 -3.02 28.06 -17.44
CA THR A 116 -3.30 27.99 -18.88
C THR A 116 -2.77 26.71 -19.52
N TRP A 117 -1.74 26.08 -18.95
CA TRP A 117 -1.17 24.84 -19.47
C TRP A 117 -2.15 23.67 -19.46
N PHE A 118 -3.05 23.61 -18.48
CA PHE A 118 -4.10 22.59 -18.41
C PHE A 118 -5.19 22.78 -19.47
N GLU A 119 -5.31 23.98 -20.04
CA GLU A 119 -6.30 24.33 -21.06
C GLU A 119 -5.71 24.20 -22.47
N THR A 120 -4.42 24.50 -22.63
CA THR A 120 -3.73 24.47 -23.92
C THR A 120 -3.14 23.10 -24.29
N CYS A 121 -2.93 22.22 -23.31
CA CYS A 121 -2.45 20.85 -23.53
C CYS A 121 -3.51 19.82 -23.10
N PRO A 122 -4.29 19.23 -24.04
CA PRO A 122 -5.35 18.28 -23.71
C PRO A 122 -4.89 17.09 -22.85
N SER A 123 -3.70 16.56 -23.15
CA SER A 123 -3.10 15.45 -22.39
C SER A 123 -2.77 15.82 -20.94
N LEU A 124 -2.41 17.09 -20.68
CA LEU A 124 -2.20 17.59 -19.33
C LEU A 124 -3.53 17.92 -18.62
N GLY A 125 -4.56 18.29 -19.38
CA GLY A 125 -5.90 18.56 -18.87
C GLY A 125 -6.49 17.42 -18.02
N ALA A 126 -6.18 16.17 -18.36
CA ALA A 126 -6.57 14.98 -17.58
C ALA A 126 -6.04 14.99 -16.13
N TYR A 127 -4.92 15.68 -15.88
CA TYR A 127 -4.29 15.78 -14.57
C TYR A 127 -4.79 16.97 -13.74
N LYS A 128 -5.57 17.89 -14.33
CA LYS A 128 -6.03 19.12 -13.67
C LYS A 128 -6.68 18.85 -12.30
N HIS A 129 -7.55 17.84 -12.24
CA HIS A 129 -8.23 17.46 -11.01
C HIS A 129 -7.25 17.03 -9.90
N TRP A 130 -6.22 16.27 -10.27
CA TRP A 130 -5.21 15.81 -9.33
C TRP A 130 -4.41 16.98 -8.72
N PHE A 131 -4.00 17.97 -9.54
CA PHE A 131 -3.31 19.17 -9.05
C PHE A 131 -4.21 20.03 -8.15
N GLU A 132 -5.49 20.15 -8.49
CA GLU A 132 -6.46 20.88 -7.67
C GLU A 132 -6.64 20.25 -6.28
N LYS A 133 -6.79 18.92 -6.23
CA LYS A 133 -6.88 18.17 -4.97
C LYS A 133 -5.58 18.25 -4.18
N SER A 134 -4.42 18.08 -4.84
CA SER A 134 -3.12 18.10 -4.18
C SER A 134 -2.86 19.44 -3.48
N ALA A 135 -3.25 20.57 -4.12
CA ALA A 135 -3.16 21.89 -3.51
C ALA A 135 -4.05 22.04 -2.26
N THR A 136 -5.22 21.39 -2.22
CA THR A 136 -6.09 21.40 -1.02
C THR A 136 -5.44 20.72 0.16
N PHE A 137 -4.65 19.67 -0.07
CA PHE A 137 -4.00 18.90 0.99
C PHE A 137 -2.56 19.35 1.28
N ALA A 138 -2.00 20.28 0.51
CA ALA A 138 -0.65 20.80 0.72
C ALA A 138 -0.40 21.31 2.15
N PRO A 139 -1.31 22.06 2.82
CA PRO A 139 -1.12 22.54 4.19
C PRO A 139 -1.02 21.41 5.24
N TYR A 140 -1.48 20.21 4.89
CA TYR A 140 -1.48 19.04 5.77
C TYR A 140 -0.40 18.02 5.39
N ASN A 141 0.48 18.34 4.43
CA ASN A 141 1.55 17.46 4.04
C ASN A 141 2.67 17.53 5.08
N PRO A 142 2.81 16.51 5.95
CA PRO A 142 3.55 16.68 7.20
C PRO A 142 5.06 16.83 7.03
N ARG A 143 5.59 16.62 5.81
CA ARG A 143 7.04 16.66 5.56
C ARG A 143 7.59 18.06 5.27
N GLU A 144 6.72 19.06 5.14
CA GLU A 144 7.11 20.48 5.16
C GLU A 144 7.06 21.08 6.59
N ALA A 145 6.33 20.42 7.51
CA ALA A 145 6.36 20.71 8.94
C ALA A 145 7.53 19.96 9.60
N GLN A 146 8.25 20.60 10.52
CA GLN A 146 9.27 19.96 11.36
C GLN A 146 8.63 18.79 12.13
N GLY A 147 8.94 17.54 11.77
CA GLY A 147 8.36 16.33 12.41
C GLY A 147 8.50 15.00 11.66
N VAL A 148 9.31 14.94 10.58
CA VAL A 148 9.39 13.76 9.68
C VAL A 148 9.84 12.47 10.39
N SER A 149 10.66 12.56 11.44
CA SER A 149 11.13 11.39 12.20
C SER A 149 10.02 10.79 13.06
N GLU A 150 9.31 11.62 13.84
CA GLU A 150 8.22 11.18 14.72
C GLU A 150 7.10 10.51 13.92
N LEU A 151 6.79 11.05 12.75
CA LEU A 151 5.80 10.46 11.85
C LEU A 151 6.26 9.13 11.25
N LYS A 152 7.55 8.99 10.91
CA LYS A 152 8.11 7.71 10.45
C LYS A 152 7.94 6.63 11.53
N ASP A 153 8.19 6.97 12.79
CA ASP A 153 8.04 6.06 13.91
C ASP A 153 6.57 5.68 14.14
N LEU A 154 5.64 6.65 14.06
CA LEU A 154 4.20 6.38 14.15
C LEU A 154 3.69 5.49 13.02
N PHE A 155 4.15 5.71 11.78
CA PHE A 155 3.79 4.81 10.67
C PHE A 155 4.34 3.41 10.90
N LYS A 156 5.59 3.26 11.34
CA LYS A 156 6.17 1.95 11.64
C LYS A 156 5.38 1.23 12.74
N GLN A 157 5.07 1.93 13.83
CA GLN A 157 4.26 1.39 14.93
C GLN A 157 2.87 0.96 14.47
N ARG A 158 2.17 1.81 13.70
CA ARG A 158 0.85 1.47 13.13
C ARG A 158 0.90 0.16 12.35
N GLU A 159 1.92 0.00 11.53
CA GLU A 159 2.05 -1.17 10.66
C GLU A 159 2.41 -2.44 11.44
N GLU A 160 3.22 -2.32 12.49
CA GLU A 160 3.47 -3.41 13.44
C GLU A 160 2.18 -3.83 14.16
N LEU A 161 1.37 -2.87 14.63
CA LEU A 161 0.08 -3.13 15.27
C LEU A 161 -0.90 -3.81 14.30
N LEU A 162 -0.98 -3.36 13.05
CA LEU A 162 -1.79 -4.00 12.01
C LEU A 162 -1.30 -5.42 11.69
N GLY A 163 0.01 -5.64 11.62
CA GLY A 163 0.58 -6.98 11.43
C GLY A 163 0.21 -7.92 12.58
N ARG A 164 0.35 -7.45 13.83
CA ARG A 164 -0.05 -8.20 15.03
C ARG A 164 -1.55 -8.49 15.03
N TYR A 165 -2.39 -7.52 14.67
CA TYR A 165 -3.84 -7.72 14.54
C TYR A 165 -4.18 -8.86 13.57
N HIS A 166 -3.62 -8.83 12.36
CA HIS A 166 -3.88 -9.86 11.36
C HIS A 166 -3.38 -11.24 11.80
N GLN A 167 -2.20 -11.31 12.42
CA GLN A 167 -1.67 -12.54 12.99
C GLN A 167 -2.60 -13.11 14.08
N LEU A 168 -3.08 -12.24 14.97
CA LEU A 168 -4.00 -12.60 16.05
C LEU A 168 -5.29 -13.19 15.48
N CYS A 169 -5.94 -12.48 14.55
CA CYS A 169 -7.14 -12.96 13.86
C CYS A 169 -6.91 -14.27 13.10
N SER A 170 -5.74 -14.42 12.46
CA SER A 170 -5.38 -15.64 11.72
C SER A 170 -5.12 -16.85 12.62
N ASN A 171 -4.79 -16.65 13.89
CA ASN A 171 -4.55 -17.73 14.85
C ASN A 171 -5.83 -18.19 15.57
N ILE A 172 -6.92 -17.43 15.47
CA ILE A 172 -8.21 -17.81 16.05
C ILE A 172 -8.71 -19.11 15.41
N ARG A 173 -8.89 -20.14 16.24
CA ARG A 173 -9.50 -21.42 15.90
C ARG A 173 -10.58 -21.75 16.92
N THR A 174 -11.80 -22.01 16.47
CA THR A 174 -12.86 -22.55 17.35
C THR A 174 -12.49 -23.93 17.90
N ASP A 175 -13.20 -24.42 18.93
CA ASP A 175 -13.02 -25.79 19.47
C ASP A 175 -13.12 -26.91 18.42
N GLY A 176 -13.74 -26.65 17.27
CA GLY A 176 -13.82 -27.58 16.13
C GLY A 176 -12.69 -27.43 15.11
N GLY A 177 -11.69 -26.58 15.36
CA GLY A 177 -10.59 -26.29 14.44
C GLY A 177 -10.93 -25.32 13.31
N LEU A 178 -12.14 -24.76 13.27
CA LEU A 178 -12.53 -23.78 12.24
C LEU A 178 -11.79 -22.46 12.43
N SER A 179 -11.30 -21.89 11.35
CA SER A 179 -10.80 -20.51 11.30
C SER A 179 -11.92 -19.49 11.55
N LEU A 180 -11.53 -18.26 11.88
CA LEU A 180 -12.46 -17.15 12.06
C LEU A 180 -13.37 -16.96 10.84
N ASN A 181 -12.83 -17.01 9.62
CA ASN A 181 -13.60 -16.82 8.39
C ASN A 181 -14.61 -17.95 8.14
N GLU A 182 -14.22 -19.21 8.40
CA GLU A 182 -15.13 -20.36 8.28
C GLU A 182 -16.27 -20.26 9.31
N ALA A 183 -15.94 -19.88 10.55
CA ALA A 183 -16.92 -19.69 11.60
C ALA A 183 -17.90 -18.53 11.27
N LEU A 184 -17.40 -17.39 10.79
CA LEU A 184 -18.22 -16.27 10.32
C LEU A 184 -19.12 -16.66 9.14
N SER A 185 -18.61 -17.45 8.19
CA SER A 185 -19.41 -17.94 7.06
C SER A 185 -20.55 -18.84 7.51
N LEU A 186 -20.30 -19.77 8.43
CA LEU A 186 -21.33 -20.64 9.01
C LEU A 186 -22.34 -19.87 9.85
N MET A 187 -21.92 -18.79 10.53
CA MET A 187 -22.84 -17.90 11.21
C MET A 187 -23.75 -17.12 10.26
N ASN A 188 -23.37 -16.91 9.00
CA ASN A 188 -24.21 -16.24 8.01
C ASN A 188 -25.11 -17.21 7.21
N ASP A 189 -24.87 -18.52 7.31
CA ASP A 189 -25.73 -19.53 6.70
C ASP A 189 -26.97 -19.79 7.59
N SER A 190 -28.16 -19.54 7.05
CA SER A 190 -29.44 -19.69 7.75
C SER A 190 -29.79 -21.14 8.07
N THR A 191 -29.12 -22.11 7.46
CA THR A 191 -29.35 -23.55 7.62
C THR A 191 -28.31 -24.25 8.47
N ALA A 192 -27.23 -23.54 8.86
CA ALA A 192 -26.15 -24.11 9.64
C ALA A 192 -26.65 -24.56 11.02
N PRO A 193 -26.50 -25.85 11.37
CA PRO A 193 -26.78 -26.29 12.73
C PRO A 193 -25.72 -25.70 13.67
N PHE A 194 -26.13 -25.35 14.90
CA PHE A 194 -25.24 -24.88 15.99
C PHE A 194 -24.65 -23.46 15.86
N ARG A 195 -25.30 -22.54 15.13
CA ARG A 195 -24.89 -21.11 15.05
C ARG A 195 -24.64 -20.48 16.42
N ASP A 196 -25.52 -20.71 17.39
CA ASP A 196 -25.38 -20.16 18.75
C ASP A 196 -24.14 -20.68 19.47
N LYS A 197 -23.76 -21.94 19.21
CA LYS A 197 -22.56 -22.55 19.77
C LYS A 197 -21.30 -21.97 19.12
N ILE A 198 -21.31 -21.78 17.80
CA ILE A 198 -20.20 -21.13 17.09
C ILE A 198 -20.02 -19.69 17.58
N TYR A 199 -21.12 -18.95 17.78
CA TYR A 199 -21.10 -17.59 18.32
C TYR A 199 -20.54 -17.54 19.74
N ALA A 200 -21.03 -18.40 20.65
CA ALA A 200 -20.55 -18.45 22.03
C ALA A 200 -19.04 -18.75 22.09
N ASN A 201 -18.58 -19.74 21.32
CA ASN A 201 -17.17 -20.11 21.26
C ASN A 201 -16.30 -18.96 20.72
N LEU A 202 -16.72 -18.29 19.63
CA LEU A 202 -16.00 -17.12 19.12
C LEU A 202 -15.93 -15.99 20.14
N LEU A 203 -17.03 -15.73 20.86
CA LEU A 203 -17.10 -14.67 21.85
C LEU A 203 -16.15 -14.95 23.03
N ASP A 204 -16.09 -16.19 23.51
CA ASP A 204 -15.20 -16.58 24.60
C ASP A 204 -13.73 -16.51 24.17
N MET A 205 -13.40 -16.91 22.94
CA MET A 205 -12.05 -16.73 22.39
C MET A 205 -11.62 -15.26 22.30
N VAL A 206 -12.50 -14.37 21.84
CA VAL A 206 -12.20 -12.94 21.80
C VAL A 206 -12.01 -12.37 23.20
N LYS A 207 -12.78 -12.85 24.19
CA LYS A 207 -12.57 -12.46 25.61
C LYS A 207 -11.23 -12.94 26.14
N GLU A 208 -10.81 -14.16 25.81
CA GLU A 208 -9.50 -14.69 26.21
C GLU A 208 -8.34 -13.85 25.66
N GLN A 209 -8.50 -13.29 24.47
CA GLN A 209 -7.50 -12.42 23.83
C GLN A 209 -7.76 -10.93 24.04
N LYS A 210 -8.68 -10.55 24.94
CA LYS A 210 -9.10 -9.17 25.16
C LYS A 210 -7.94 -8.21 25.44
N GLU A 211 -6.98 -8.64 26.26
CA GLU A 211 -5.81 -7.81 26.61
C GLU A 211 -4.91 -7.58 25.38
N GLU A 212 -4.71 -8.60 24.53
CA GLU A 212 -3.95 -8.41 23.29
C GLU A 212 -4.64 -7.46 22.31
N PHE A 213 -5.97 -7.58 22.15
CA PHE A 213 -6.73 -6.61 21.34
C PHE A 213 -6.69 -5.20 21.93
N ALA A 214 -6.74 -5.05 23.25
CA ALA A 214 -6.68 -3.74 23.93
C ALA A 214 -5.32 -3.05 23.79
N HIS A 215 -4.23 -3.80 23.54
CA HIS A 215 -2.92 -3.23 23.23
C HIS A 215 -2.74 -2.86 21.75
N ILE A 216 -3.66 -3.29 20.89
CA ILE A 216 -3.63 -3.05 19.44
C ILE A 216 -4.55 -1.88 19.03
N LEU A 217 -5.69 -1.72 19.70
CA LEU A 217 -6.73 -0.71 19.45
C LEU A 217 -6.54 0.56 20.29
#